data_AF-A0AAU5X2H2-F1
#
_entry.id   AF-A0AAU5X2H2-F1
#
_cell.length_a   1.000
_cell.length_b   1.000
_cell.length_c   1.000
_cell.angle_alpha   90.00
_cell.angle_beta   90.00
_cell.angle_gamma   90.00
#
_symmetry.space_group_name_H-M   'P 1'
#
loop_
_entity.id
_entity.type
_entity.pdbx_description
1 polymer ?
#
loop_
_entity_poly.entity_id
_entity_poly.type
_entity_poly.pdbx_seq_one_letter_code
_entity_poly.pdbx_strand_id
1 'polypeptide(L)'
;MDGSERKLREAPELRALAHPVRMRLCQALYDRGTATATELAEMIGESQANCSWHLRQLAKYGFVEEAGGGKGRNRPWRPVARPLSWGDSDESGEVAAASDALSTQFVEQEFAGLRDWQAWRRTDPPEWQDAANWVQNIDWLTLDELKELNKALAAIVGRHKDRRDPANRPPGARRIRIFAWAVPAAPYTED
;
A
#
# COMPACT_ATOMS: atom_id res chain seq x y z
N MET A 1 -0.15 -19.33 -4.35
CA MET A 1 -1.16 -18.35 -4.79
C MET A 1 -0.66 -17.78 -6.10
N ASP A 2 -1.49 -17.80 -7.15
CA ASP A 2 -1.16 -17.11 -8.39
C ASP A 2 -0.83 -15.65 -8.04
N GLY A 3 0.43 -15.26 -8.27
CA GLY A 3 0.95 -13.92 -8.00
C GLY A 3 0.48 -12.91 -9.04
N SER A 4 -0.59 -13.22 -9.78
CA SER A 4 -1.22 -12.32 -10.72
C SER A 4 -1.70 -11.06 -10.02
N GLU A 5 -1.36 -9.95 -10.65
CA GLU A 5 -1.84 -8.63 -10.27
C GLU A 5 -3.37 -8.59 -10.40
N ARG A 6 -4.05 -8.05 -9.38
CA ARG A 6 -5.47 -7.77 -9.43
C ARG A 6 -5.66 -6.34 -9.94
N LYS A 7 -6.26 -6.22 -11.12
CA LYS A 7 -6.74 -4.95 -11.65
C LYS A 7 -8.05 -4.56 -10.97
N LEU A 8 -8.12 -3.34 -10.42
CA LEU A 8 -9.35 -2.75 -9.92
C LEU A 8 -9.97 -1.93 -11.05
N ARG A 9 -11.22 -2.23 -11.41
CA ARG A 9 -11.95 -1.62 -12.53
C ARG A 9 -13.30 -1.02 -12.11
N GLU A 10 -13.79 -1.36 -10.92
CA GLU A 10 -15.11 -0.95 -10.47
C GLU A 10 -15.04 0.15 -9.40
N ALA A 11 -15.85 1.20 -9.52
CA ALA A 11 -15.87 2.29 -8.54
C ALA A 11 -16.13 1.83 -7.09
N PRO A 12 -17.01 0.84 -6.81
CA PRO A 12 -17.24 0.36 -5.44
C PRO A 12 -16.01 -0.28 -4.78
N GLU A 13 -15.19 -1.04 -5.51
CA GLU A 13 -13.98 -1.66 -4.94
C GLU A 13 -12.88 -0.62 -4.72
N LEU A 14 -12.72 0.34 -5.63
CA LEU A 14 -11.77 1.45 -5.48
C LEU A 14 -12.10 2.27 -4.22
N ARG A 15 -13.38 2.66 -4.05
CA ARG A 15 -13.83 3.38 -2.84
C ARG A 15 -13.73 2.56 -1.56
N ALA A 16 -13.90 1.25 -1.66
CA ALA A 16 -13.70 0.37 -0.52
C ALA A 16 -12.25 0.41 -0.05
N LEU A 17 -11.25 0.56 -0.93
CA LEU A 17 -9.87 0.70 -0.49
C LEU A 17 -9.48 2.15 -0.14
N ALA A 18 -10.07 3.14 -0.81
CA ALA A 18 -9.74 4.57 -0.67
C ALA A 18 -10.11 5.21 0.69
N HIS A 19 -10.66 4.46 1.65
CA HIS A 19 -11.02 5.01 2.95
C HIS A 19 -9.85 4.91 3.94
N PRO A 20 -9.50 5.99 4.65
CA PRO A 20 -8.33 6.04 5.53
C PRO A 20 -8.25 4.87 6.53
N VAL A 21 -9.33 4.60 7.26
CA VAL A 21 -9.37 3.49 8.24
C VAL A 21 -9.17 2.13 7.56
N ARG A 22 -9.76 1.89 6.39
CA ARG A 22 -9.64 0.62 5.66
C ARG A 22 -8.23 0.41 5.16
N MET A 23 -7.61 1.46 4.64
CA MET A 23 -6.23 1.44 4.21
C MET A 23 -5.26 1.15 5.38
N ARG A 24 -5.46 1.81 6.53
CA ARG A 24 -4.68 1.55 7.76
C ARG A 24 -4.86 0.13 8.28
N LEU A 25 -6.09 -0.43 8.21
CA LEU A 25 -6.36 -1.82 8.59
C LEU A 25 -5.63 -2.81 7.66
N CYS A 26 -5.71 -2.62 6.35
CA CYS A 26 -4.96 -3.43 5.39
C CYS A 26 -3.46 -3.38 5.70
N GLN A 27 -2.92 -2.18 5.94
CA GLN A 27 -1.50 -2.00 6.27
C GLN A 27 -1.11 -2.74 7.56
N ALA A 28 -1.88 -2.59 8.64
CA ALA A 28 -1.62 -3.30 9.90
C ALA A 28 -1.68 -4.84 9.72
N LEU A 29 -2.59 -5.33 8.89
CA LEU A 29 -2.69 -6.75 8.54
C LEU A 29 -1.52 -7.23 7.69
N TYR A 30 -1.05 -6.44 6.73
CA TYR A 30 0.18 -6.74 5.98
C TYR A 30 1.40 -6.81 6.90
N ASP A 31 1.39 -6.08 8.00
CA ASP A 31 2.50 -6.05 8.96
C ASP A 31 2.49 -7.21 9.94
N ARG A 32 1.31 -7.54 10.48
CA ARG A 32 1.15 -8.62 11.46
C ARG A 32 0.94 -9.99 10.81
N GLY A 33 0.52 -10.04 9.55
CA GLY A 33 0.04 -11.25 8.88
C GLY A 33 -1.39 -11.60 9.28
N THR A 34 -1.65 -11.78 10.58
CA THR A 34 -2.99 -12.09 11.11
C THR A 34 -3.27 -11.28 12.38
N ALA A 35 -4.48 -10.71 12.52
CA ALA A 35 -4.89 -9.99 13.72
C ALA A 35 -6.42 -9.95 13.90
N THR A 36 -6.89 -9.85 15.14
CA THR A 36 -8.30 -9.62 15.48
C THR A 36 -8.68 -8.14 15.35
N ALA A 37 -9.98 -7.84 15.29
CA ALA A 37 -10.46 -6.46 15.25
C ALA A 37 -10.08 -5.65 16.51
N THR A 38 -9.89 -6.30 17.66
CA THR A 38 -9.45 -5.66 18.90
C THR A 38 -7.99 -5.23 18.81
N GLU A 39 -7.10 -6.14 18.40
CA GLU A 39 -5.68 -5.83 18.23
C GLU A 39 -5.49 -4.74 17.15
N LEU A 40 -6.26 -4.81 16.07
CA LEU A 40 -6.23 -3.78 15.01
C LEU A 40 -6.69 -2.41 15.53
N ALA A 41 -7.76 -2.38 16.32
CA ALA A 41 -8.28 -1.15 16.92
C ALA A 41 -7.22 -0.46 17.81
N GLU A 42 -6.52 -1.22 18.64
CA GLU A 42 -5.42 -0.71 19.47
C GLU A 42 -4.27 -0.17 18.61
N MET A 43 -3.89 -0.88 17.55
CA MET A 43 -2.78 -0.46 16.66
C MET A 43 -3.08 0.82 15.89
N ILE A 44 -4.33 1.04 15.47
CA ILE A 44 -4.69 2.19 14.62
C ILE A 44 -5.43 3.30 15.39
N GLY A 45 -5.63 3.14 16.70
CA GLY A 45 -6.32 4.15 17.52
C GLY A 45 -7.80 4.31 17.15
N GLU A 46 -8.47 3.21 16.83
CA GLU A 46 -9.90 3.17 16.46
C GLU A 46 -10.69 2.33 17.46
N SER A 47 -12.03 2.34 17.37
CA SER A 47 -12.84 1.42 18.17
C SER A 47 -12.95 0.03 17.52
N GLN A 48 -13.01 -1.03 18.35
CA GLN A 48 -13.21 -2.40 17.88
C GLN A 48 -14.45 -2.54 16.98
N ALA A 49 -15.55 -1.85 17.33
CA ALA A 49 -16.79 -1.88 16.56
C ALA A 49 -16.59 -1.27 15.16
N ASN A 50 -15.88 -0.13 15.09
CA ASN A 50 -15.55 0.52 13.83
C ASN A 50 -14.65 -0.36 12.95
N CYS A 51 -13.56 -0.90 13.52
CA CYS A 51 -12.68 -1.83 12.80
C CYS A 51 -13.44 -3.06 12.28
N SER A 52 -14.33 -3.65 13.09
CA SER A 52 -15.14 -4.81 12.69
C SER A 52 -16.08 -4.51 11.53
N TRP A 53 -16.61 -3.28 11.44
CA TRP A 53 -17.41 -2.85 10.29
C TRP A 53 -16.55 -2.70 9.04
N HIS A 54 -15.42 -2.01 9.16
CA HIS A 54 -14.49 -1.78 8.04
C HIS A 54 -13.88 -3.08 7.49
N LEU A 55 -13.52 -4.04 8.35
CA LEU A 55 -13.00 -5.35 7.94
C LEU A 55 -14.02 -6.14 7.13
N ARG A 56 -15.30 -6.10 7.50
CA ARG A 56 -16.37 -6.73 6.71
C ARG A 56 -16.54 -6.07 5.34
N GLN A 57 -16.41 -4.74 5.26
CA GLN A 57 -16.44 -4.04 3.97
C GLN A 57 -15.23 -4.44 3.11
N LEU A 58 -14.03 -4.47 3.67
CA LEU A 58 -12.83 -4.94 2.96
C LEU A 58 -12.97 -6.38 2.47
N ALA A 59 -13.57 -7.26 3.29
CA ALA A 59 -13.79 -8.66 2.95
C ALA A 59 -14.83 -8.84 1.85
N LYS A 60 -15.89 -8.02 1.83
CA LYS A 60 -16.88 -7.97 0.74
C LYS A 60 -16.22 -7.78 -0.62
N TYR A 61 -15.15 -6.99 -0.69
CA TYR A 61 -14.39 -6.74 -1.92
C TYR A 61 -13.08 -7.54 -2.02
N GLY A 62 -12.86 -8.54 -1.16
CA GLY A 62 -11.74 -9.47 -1.26
C GLY A 62 -10.36 -8.87 -0.96
N PHE A 63 -10.27 -7.80 -0.18
CA PHE A 63 -8.98 -7.24 0.25
C PHE A 63 -8.44 -7.91 1.51
N VAL A 64 -9.32 -8.44 2.35
CA VAL A 64 -9.01 -9.20 3.57
C VAL A 64 -9.95 -10.38 3.67
N GLU A 65 -9.59 -11.38 4.46
CA GLU A 65 -10.44 -12.54 4.72
C GLU A 65 -10.28 -13.01 6.17
N GLU A 66 -11.24 -13.81 6.63
CA GLU A 66 -11.13 -14.45 7.94
C GLU A 66 -10.05 -15.54 7.90
N ALA A 67 -9.13 -15.50 8.86
CA ALA A 67 -8.01 -16.44 8.92
C ALA A 67 -8.39 -17.82 9.51
N GLY A 68 -9.63 -17.97 9.99
CA GLY A 68 -10.11 -19.16 10.70
C GLY A 68 -9.69 -19.20 12.18
N GLY A 69 -10.16 -20.19 12.93
CA GLY A 69 -9.72 -20.44 14.31
C GLY A 69 -10.36 -19.59 15.41
N GLY A 70 -11.17 -18.58 15.08
CA GLY A 70 -11.87 -17.73 16.06
C GLY A 70 -13.40 -17.72 15.91
N LYS A 71 -14.12 -17.28 16.95
CA LYS A 71 -15.59 -17.14 16.94
C LYS A 71 -16.01 -15.71 17.27
N GLY A 72 -17.14 -15.28 16.68
CA GLY A 72 -17.80 -14.02 17.03
C GLY A 72 -16.86 -12.81 16.89
N ARG A 73 -16.66 -12.05 17.98
CA ARG A 73 -15.86 -10.82 18.04
C ARG A 73 -14.34 -11.05 18.07
N ASN A 74 -13.89 -12.29 18.29
CA ASN A 74 -12.47 -12.67 18.37
C ASN A 74 -11.99 -13.39 17.09
N ARG A 75 -12.71 -13.23 15.97
CA ARG A 75 -12.30 -13.83 14.71
C ARG A 75 -11.10 -13.08 14.12
N PRO A 76 -9.98 -13.77 13.85
CA PRO A 76 -8.80 -13.15 13.26
C PRO A 76 -9.00 -12.93 11.76
N TRP A 77 -8.40 -11.86 11.26
CA TRP A 77 -8.38 -11.45 9.86
C TRP A 77 -6.97 -11.54 9.32
N ARG A 78 -6.85 -11.78 8.01
CA ARG A 78 -5.58 -11.73 7.27
C ARG A 78 -5.77 -10.97 5.95
N PRO A 79 -4.72 -10.34 5.41
CA PRO A 79 -4.80 -9.67 4.12
C PRO A 79 -4.85 -10.70 2.99
N VAL A 80 -5.55 -10.37 1.91
CA VAL A 80 -5.47 -11.12 0.66
C VAL A 80 -4.32 -10.54 -0.15
N ALA A 81 -3.16 -11.18 -0.11
CA ALA A 81 -1.94 -10.66 -0.70
C ALA A 81 -1.94 -10.80 -2.23
N ARG A 82 -2.29 -9.72 -2.94
CA ARG A 82 -2.12 -9.58 -4.40
C ARG A 82 -1.62 -8.18 -4.74
N PRO A 83 -0.69 -8.03 -5.71
CA PRO A 83 -0.42 -6.71 -6.29
C PRO A 83 -1.74 -6.11 -6.82
N LEU A 84 -1.94 -4.81 -6.63
CA LEU A 84 -3.11 -4.10 -7.12
C LEU A 84 -2.67 -3.10 -8.19
N SER A 85 -3.45 -2.98 -9.27
CA SER A 85 -3.30 -1.91 -10.26
C SER A 85 -4.64 -1.24 -10.56
N TRP A 86 -4.61 0.05 -10.86
CA TRP A 86 -5.77 0.91 -11.18
C TRP A 86 -5.26 2.14 -11.96
N GLY A 87 -6.16 3.02 -12.42
CA GLY A 87 -5.78 4.25 -13.11
C GLY A 87 -5.49 4.04 -14.59
N ASP A 88 -6.22 3.14 -15.27
CA ASP A 88 -6.10 3.02 -16.73
C ASP A 88 -6.54 4.31 -17.41
N SER A 89 -5.93 4.65 -18.55
CA SER A 89 -6.23 5.88 -19.30
C SER A 89 -7.64 5.93 -19.90
N ASP A 90 -8.34 4.79 -19.95
CA ASP A 90 -9.73 4.69 -20.43
C ASP A 90 -10.76 4.78 -19.29
N GLU A 91 -10.33 4.90 -18.03
CA GLU A 91 -11.22 5.15 -16.90
C GLU A 91 -11.97 6.48 -17.06
N SER A 92 -13.27 6.48 -16.77
CA SER A 92 -14.10 7.68 -16.89
C SER A 92 -15.18 7.75 -15.82
N GLY A 93 -15.76 8.95 -15.66
CA GLY A 93 -16.86 9.21 -14.74
C GLY A 93 -16.57 8.75 -13.31
N GLU A 94 -17.45 7.90 -12.79
CA GLU A 94 -17.39 7.43 -11.40
C GLU A 94 -16.16 6.57 -11.09
N VAL A 95 -15.67 5.81 -12.07
CA VAL A 95 -14.49 4.95 -11.91
C VAL A 95 -13.23 5.80 -11.79
N ALA A 96 -13.02 6.75 -12.71
CA ALA A 96 -11.88 7.67 -12.66
C ALA A 96 -11.84 8.46 -11.34
N ALA A 97 -12.99 9.00 -10.91
CA ALA A 97 -13.07 9.72 -9.63
C ALA A 97 -12.72 8.83 -8.42
N ALA A 98 -13.13 7.56 -8.42
CA ALA A 98 -12.80 6.62 -7.36
C ALA A 98 -11.32 6.19 -7.39
N SER A 99 -10.75 6.08 -8.59
CA SER A 99 -9.35 5.80 -8.87
C SER A 99 -8.44 6.91 -8.35
N ASP A 100 -8.78 8.16 -8.66
CA ASP A 100 -8.07 9.36 -8.16
C ASP A 100 -8.14 9.49 -6.64
N ALA A 101 -9.31 9.20 -6.05
CA ALA A 101 -9.47 9.18 -4.60
C ALA A 101 -8.60 8.10 -3.94
N LEU A 102 -8.52 6.91 -4.54
CA LEU A 102 -7.65 5.84 -4.07
C LEU A 102 -6.17 6.24 -4.16
N SER A 103 -5.75 6.79 -5.31
CA SER A 103 -4.39 7.29 -5.53
C SER A 103 -4.01 8.36 -4.49
N THR A 104 -4.89 9.34 -4.26
CA THR A 104 -4.69 10.39 -3.25
C THR A 104 -4.51 9.79 -1.86
N GLN A 105 -5.39 8.86 -1.47
CA GLN A 105 -5.31 8.23 -0.16
C GLN A 105 -4.02 7.42 0.03
N PHE A 106 -3.55 6.75 -1.03
CA PHE A 106 -2.32 5.98 -1.02
C PHE A 106 -1.10 6.90 -0.84
N VAL A 107 -1.06 8.00 -1.58
CA VAL A 107 -0.01 9.03 -1.46
C VAL A 107 0.02 9.62 -0.03
N GLU A 108 -1.14 10.04 0.50
CA GLU A 108 -1.24 10.59 1.86
C GLU A 108 -0.73 9.63 2.93
N GLN A 109 -1.02 8.34 2.80
CA GLN A 109 -0.53 7.33 3.73
C GLN A 109 0.99 7.18 3.68
N GLU A 110 1.58 7.16 2.49
CA GLU A 110 3.03 7.02 2.34
C GLU A 110 3.76 8.27 2.85
N PHE A 111 3.21 9.47 2.63
CA PHE A 111 3.70 10.70 3.25
C PHE A 111 3.58 10.69 4.78
N ALA A 112 2.48 10.17 5.34
CA ALA A 112 2.37 9.98 6.78
C ALA A 112 3.46 9.04 7.31
N GLY A 113 3.70 7.91 6.64
CA GLY A 113 4.75 6.98 7.00
C GLY A 113 6.17 7.58 6.90
N LEU A 114 6.41 8.48 5.94
CA LEU A 114 7.66 9.24 5.86
C LEU A 114 7.80 10.20 7.03
N ARG A 115 6.76 10.99 7.35
CA ARG A 115 6.78 11.93 8.48
C ARG A 115 7.02 11.22 9.80
N ASP A 116 6.36 10.08 10.01
CA ASP A 116 6.55 9.24 11.19
C ASP A 116 8.03 8.83 11.30
N TRP A 117 8.59 8.25 10.22
CA TRP A 117 10.02 7.89 10.19
C TRP A 117 10.93 9.09 10.47
N GLN A 118 10.69 10.25 9.85
CA GLN A 118 11.48 11.46 10.10
C GLN A 118 11.47 11.88 11.58
N ALA A 119 10.36 11.69 12.29
CA ALA A 119 10.22 12.04 13.70
C ALA A 119 11.10 11.17 14.62
N TRP A 120 11.30 9.89 14.29
CA TRP A 120 12.10 8.95 15.11
C TRP A 120 13.44 8.53 14.48
N ARG A 121 13.79 8.96 13.26
CA ARG A 121 14.99 8.49 12.53
C ARG A 121 16.30 8.55 13.32
N ARG A 122 16.43 9.50 14.26
CA ARG A 122 17.65 9.67 15.09
C ARG A 122 17.76 8.67 16.23
N THR A 123 16.71 7.90 16.52
CA THR A 123 16.74 6.85 17.55
C THR A 123 17.23 5.51 16.99
N ASP A 124 17.36 5.37 15.68
CA ASP A 124 17.86 4.15 15.04
C ASP A 124 19.40 4.03 15.14
N PRO A 125 19.99 2.84 15.01
CA PRO A 125 21.45 2.68 14.96
C PRO A 125 22.08 3.46 13.79
N PRO A 126 23.32 3.99 13.93
CA PRO A 126 23.98 4.82 12.91
C PRO A 126 23.99 4.19 11.51
N GLU A 127 24.26 2.89 11.40
CA GLU A 127 24.29 2.18 10.12
C GLU A 127 22.95 2.21 9.37
N TRP A 128 21.82 2.28 10.08
CA TRP A 128 20.48 2.43 9.49
C TRP A 128 20.17 3.88 9.16
N GLN A 129 20.70 4.84 9.92
CA GLN A 129 20.58 6.26 9.61
C GLN A 129 21.34 6.61 8.33
N ASP A 130 22.59 6.13 8.22
CA ASP A 130 23.49 6.41 7.10
C ASP A 130 23.02 5.73 5.80
N ALA A 131 22.41 4.54 5.91
CA ALA A 131 21.84 3.83 4.76
C ALA A 131 20.49 4.38 4.30
N ALA A 132 19.74 5.07 5.18
CA ALA A 132 18.44 5.63 4.83
C ALA A 132 18.61 6.85 3.92
N ASN A 133 17.88 6.88 2.80
CA ASN A 133 17.95 7.95 1.82
C ASN A 133 16.56 8.31 1.30
N TRP A 134 16.36 9.58 0.94
CA TRP A 134 15.22 10.06 0.17
C TRP A 134 15.77 10.81 -1.03
N VAL A 135 15.40 10.38 -2.23
CA VAL A 135 15.87 10.98 -3.49
C VAL A 135 14.72 11.76 -4.11
N GLN A 136 15.00 13.00 -4.54
CA GLN A 136 14.13 13.78 -5.40
C GLN A 136 14.98 14.32 -6.55
N ASN A 137 14.51 14.06 -7.77
CA ASN A 137 15.12 14.55 -9.02
C ASN A 137 13.99 15.10 -9.92
N ILE A 138 14.34 16.05 -10.78
CA ILE A 138 13.48 16.53 -11.88
C ILE A 138 14.35 16.50 -13.12
N ASP A 139 13.93 15.74 -14.14
CA ASP A 139 14.65 15.55 -15.39
C ASP A 139 13.72 15.77 -16.59
N TRP A 140 14.32 16.02 -17.75
CA TRP A 140 13.62 16.12 -19.02
C TRP A 140 13.72 14.79 -19.75
N LEU A 141 12.58 14.14 -19.95
CA LEU A 141 12.49 12.82 -20.58
C LEU A 141 11.40 12.83 -21.65
N THR A 142 11.66 12.12 -22.74
CA THR A 142 10.63 11.73 -23.69
C THR A 142 9.67 10.70 -23.09
N LEU A 143 8.55 10.45 -23.75
CA LEU A 143 7.59 9.42 -23.34
C LEU A 143 8.24 8.03 -23.24
N ASP A 144 9.09 7.67 -24.21
CA ASP A 144 9.73 6.34 -24.21
C ASP A 144 10.79 6.23 -23.12
N GLU A 145 11.60 7.27 -22.88
CA GLU A 145 12.53 7.32 -21.74
C GLU A 145 11.80 7.24 -20.40
N LEU A 146 10.64 7.89 -20.25
CA LEU A 146 9.82 7.79 -19.05
C LEU A 146 9.29 6.36 -18.84
N LYS A 147 8.85 5.67 -19.90
CA LYS A 147 8.42 4.26 -19.81
C LYS A 147 9.58 3.36 -19.40
N GLU A 148 10.75 3.55 -19.99
CA GLU A 148 11.97 2.79 -19.66
C GLU A 148 12.39 3.01 -18.21
N LEU A 149 12.41 4.26 -17.75
CA LEU A 149 12.69 4.62 -16.37
C LEU A 149 11.69 3.96 -15.41
N ASN A 150 10.39 4.07 -15.68
CA ASN A 150 9.35 3.46 -14.84
C ASN A 150 9.49 1.94 -14.77
N LYS A 151 9.80 1.28 -15.89
CA LYS A 151 10.07 -0.17 -15.92
C LYS A 151 11.31 -0.52 -15.10
N ALA A 152 12.38 0.25 -15.19
CA ALA A 152 13.60 0.03 -14.41
C ALA A 152 13.35 0.23 -12.90
N LEU A 153 12.63 1.28 -12.51
CA LEU A 153 12.23 1.54 -11.12
C LEU A 153 11.39 0.37 -10.57
N ALA A 154 10.37 -0.07 -11.31
CA ALA A 154 9.54 -1.20 -10.91
C ALA A 154 10.37 -2.49 -10.71
N ALA A 155 11.35 -2.75 -11.58
CA ALA A 155 12.25 -3.91 -11.45
C ALA A 155 13.16 -3.80 -10.22
N ILE A 156 13.64 -2.60 -9.88
CA ILE A 156 14.45 -2.35 -8.68
C ILE A 156 13.62 -2.58 -7.41
N VAL A 157 12.45 -1.95 -7.30
CA VAL A 157 11.58 -2.05 -6.13
C VAL A 157 11.03 -3.48 -5.97
N GLY A 158 10.75 -4.16 -7.07
CA GLY A 158 10.21 -5.53 -7.10
C GLY A 158 11.24 -6.64 -6.88
N ARG A 159 12.54 -6.33 -6.77
CA ARG A 159 13.64 -7.32 -6.76
C ARG A 159 13.55 -8.37 -5.64
N HIS A 160 12.97 -8.01 -4.50
CA HIS A 160 12.86 -8.86 -3.32
C HIS A 160 11.42 -9.26 -2.98
N LYS A 161 10.54 -9.32 -3.99
CA LYS A 161 9.11 -9.62 -3.80
C LYS A 161 8.83 -10.98 -3.16
N ASP A 162 9.74 -11.94 -3.28
CA ASP A 162 9.71 -13.26 -2.67
C ASP A 162 9.75 -13.21 -1.12
N ARG A 163 10.37 -12.17 -0.55
CA ARG A 163 10.48 -11.95 0.90
C ARG A 163 9.18 -11.45 1.55
N ARG A 164 8.11 -11.26 0.75
CA ARG A 164 6.76 -11.07 1.29
C ARG A 164 6.35 -12.30 2.12
N ASP A 165 6.76 -13.50 1.69
CA ASP A 165 6.67 -14.71 2.50
C ASP A 165 7.69 -14.63 3.66
N PRO A 166 7.24 -14.70 4.94
CA PRO A 166 8.13 -14.75 6.09
C PRO A 166 9.22 -15.82 6.01
N ALA A 167 8.95 -16.96 5.36
CA ALA A 167 9.90 -18.06 5.22
C ALA A 167 11.15 -17.70 4.40
N ASN A 168 11.06 -16.69 3.52
CA ASN A 168 12.15 -16.27 2.62
C ASN A 168 12.99 -15.09 3.18
N ARG A 169 12.72 -14.63 4.40
CA ARG A 169 13.38 -13.45 4.99
C ARG A 169 14.71 -13.87 5.66
N PRO A 170 15.87 -13.32 5.24
CA PRO A 170 17.14 -13.65 5.89
C PRO A 170 17.22 -13.05 7.30
N PRO A 171 18.10 -13.59 8.18
CA PRO A 171 18.36 -13.01 9.49
C PRO A 171 18.73 -11.52 9.39
N GLY A 172 18.18 -10.69 10.28
CA GLY A 172 18.42 -9.25 10.32
C GLY A 172 17.64 -8.43 9.29
N ALA A 173 16.83 -9.06 8.42
CA ALA A 173 15.96 -8.32 7.51
C ALA A 173 14.92 -7.49 8.29
N ARG A 174 14.90 -6.18 8.06
CA ARG A 174 13.84 -5.27 8.51
C ARG A 174 12.90 -4.96 7.35
N ARG A 175 11.65 -4.63 7.67
CA ARG A 175 10.69 -4.13 6.66
C ARG A 175 11.12 -2.73 6.24
N ILE A 176 11.27 -2.52 4.94
CA ILE A 176 11.63 -1.23 4.35
C ILE A 176 10.46 -0.72 3.53
N ARG A 177 10.05 0.52 3.79
CA ARG A 177 9.08 1.23 2.95
C ARG A 177 9.82 1.82 1.76
N ILE A 178 9.35 1.50 0.56
CA ILE A 178 9.87 2.04 -0.69
C ILE A 178 8.68 2.61 -1.44
N PHE A 179 8.69 3.92 -1.64
CA PHE A 179 7.69 4.63 -2.43
C PHE A 179 8.44 5.45 -3.48
N ALA A 180 8.11 5.25 -4.75
CA ALA A 180 8.78 5.88 -5.87
C ALA A 180 7.75 6.36 -6.89
N TRP A 181 8.01 7.50 -7.50
CA TRP A 181 7.21 8.03 -8.60
C TRP A 181 8.14 8.62 -9.66
N ALA A 182 7.77 8.42 -10.93
CA ALA A 182 8.25 9.20 -12.05
C ALA A 182 7.02 9.51 -12.89
N VAL A 183 6.44 10.70 -12.65
CA VAL A 183 5.26 11.20 -13.33
C VAL A 183 5.57 12.55 -13.96
N PRO A 184 4.83 13.00 -14.97
CA PRO A 184 5.01 14.34 -15.54
C PRO A 184 4.95 15.43 -14.46
N ALA A 185 5.88 16.38 -14.52
CA ALA A 185 5.94 17.52 -13.60
C ALA A 185 4.99 18.67 -13.98
N ALA A 186 4.39 18.59 -15.18
CA ALA A 186 3.40 19.51 -15.71
C ALA A 186 2.50 18.79 -16.73
N PRO A 187 1.30 19.30 -17.03
CA PRO A 187 0.49 18.81 -18.13
C PRO A 187 1.24 18.87 -19.47
N TYR A 188 0.94 17.93 -20.36
CA TYR A 188 1.45 17.96 -21.73
C TYR A 188 0.81 19.13 -22.50
N THR A 189 1.62 19.97 -23.15
CA THR A 189 1.18 20.99 -24.11
C THR A 189 1.58 20.54 -25.52
N GLU A 190 0.61 20.53 -26.43
CA GLU A 190 0.89 20.39 -27.87
C GLU A 190 1.33 21.77 -28.39
N ASP A 191 2.62 22.07 -28.27
CA ASP A 191 3.23 23.20 -29.00
C ASP A 191 3.93 22.70 -30.28
#